data_AF-A0A940JA89-F1
#
_entry.id   AF-A0A940JA89-F1
#
_cell.length_a   1.000
_cell.length_b   1.000
_cell.length_c   1.000
_cell.angle_alpha   90.00
_cell.angle_beta   90.00
_cell.angle_gamma   90.00
#
_symmetry.space_group_name_H-M   'P 1'
#
loop_
_entity.id
_entity.type
_entity.pdbx_description
1 polymer ?
#
loop_
_entity_poly.entity_id
_entity_poly.type
_entity_poly.pdbx_seq_one_letter_code
_entity_poly.pdbx_strand_id
1 'polypeptide(L)'
;MPVNVRERLDALFDQMIDHQRAKVLRIAREINPTITPDDVLNPHDFPELNVDAQYNFEDGILSGYIGAQMAVRAELAALAHAGEDV
;
A
#
# COMPACT_ATOMS: atom_id res chain seq x y z
N MET A 1 -13.54 4.38 25.41
CA MET A 1 -12.54 3.40 24.95
C MET A 1 -11.30 4.18 24.54
N PRO A 2 -10.14 4.04 25.20
CA PRO A 2 -8.91 4.60 24.64
C PRO A 2 -8.66 3.88 23.32
N VAL A 3 -8.75 4.60 22.21
CA VAL A 3 -8.45 4.04 20.90
C VAL A 3 -6.96 3.68 20.90
N ASN A 4 -6.65 2.42 20.64
CA ASN A 4 -5.28 1.94 20.61
C ASN A 4 -4.54 2.65 19.47
N VAL A 5 -3.41 3.31 19.76
CA VAL A 5 -2.61 4.04 18.75
C VAL A 5 -2.22 3.11 17.59
N ARG A 6 -1.96 1.82 17.89
CA ARG A 6 -1.71 0.79 16.87
C ARG A 6 -2.88 0.67 15.90
N GLU A 7 -4.09 0.48 16.41
CA GLU A 7 -5.31 0.34 15.59
C GLU A 7 -5.56 1.59 14.73
N ARG A 8 -5.28 2.79 15.24
CA ARG A 8 -5.43 4.04 14.48
C ARG A 8 -4.42 4.15 13.34
N LEU A 9 -3.18 3.79 13.61
CA LEU A 9 -2.12 3.81 12.59
C LEU A 9 -2.40 2.77 11.51
N ASP A 10 -2.83 1.56 11.90
CA ASP A 10 -3.25 0.53 10.95
C ASP A 10 -4.40 1.02 10.07
N ALA A 11 -5.46 1.56 10.67
CA ALA A 11 -6.60 2.08 9.93
C ALA A 11 -6.22 3.26 9.00
N LEU A 12 -5.29 4.11 9.42
CA LEU A 12 -4.79 5.21 8.58
C LEU A 12 -4.01 4.68 7.38
N PHE A 13 -3.11 3.72 7.57
CA PHE A 13 -2.37 3.11 6.48
C PHE A 13 -3.29 2.35 5.53
N ASP A 14 -4.27 1.60 6.05
CA ASP A 14 -5.25 0.89 5.21
C ASP A 14 -6.02 1.87 4.32
N GLN A 15 -6.48 3.00 4.86
CA GLN A 15 -7.13 4.06 4.07
C GLN A 15 -6.22 4.65 2.99
N MET A 16 -4.95 4.93 3.32
CA MET A 16 -3.98 5.47 2.36
C MET A 16 -3.69 4.46 1.23
N ILE A 17 -3.52 3.19 1.59
CA ILE A 17 -3.26 2.10 0.65
C ILE A 17 -4.47 1.90 -0.26
N ASP A 18 -5.69 1.89 0.26
CA ASP A 18 -6.90 1.69 -0.55
C ASP A 18 -7.14 2.85 -1.52
N HIS A 19 -6.89 4.10 -1.09
CA HIS A 19 -6.94 5.25 -1.99
C HIS A 19 -5.89 5.12 -3.10
N GLN A 20 -4.65 4.78 -2.74
CA GLN A 20 -3.59 4.65 -3.73
C GLN A 20 -3.85 3.48 -4.70
N ARG A 21 -4.36 2.34 -4.23
CA ARG A 21 -4.80 1.22 -5.08
C ARG A 21 -5.85 1.65 -6.09
N ALA A 22 -6.86 2.40 -5.65
CA ALA A 22 -7.91 2.91 -6.54
C ALA A 22 -7.32 3.86 -7.61
N LYS A 23 -6.34 4.68 -7.24
CA LYS A 23 -5.64 5.58 -8.17
C LYS A 23 -4.82 4.81 -9.20
N VAL A 24 -4.03 3.83 -8.76
CA VAL A 24 -3.23 2.97 -9.64
C VAL A 24 -4.13 2.21 -10.61
N LEU A 25 -5.22 1.61 -10.12
CA LEU A 25 -6.19 0.90 -10.97
C LEU A 25 -6.86 1.82 -12.00
N ARG A 26 -7.21 3.04 -11.61
CA ARG A 26 -7.78 4.02 -12.56
C ARG A 26 -6.79 4.32 -13.69
N ILE A 27 -5.53 4.58 -13.36
CA ILE A 27 -4.48 4.88 -14.35
C ILE A 27 -4.20 3.66 -15.23
N ALA A 28 -4.13 2.46 -14.64
CA ALA A 28 -3.96 1.22 -15.39
C ALA A 28 -5.09 1.02 -16.40
N ARG A 29 -6.33 1.37 -16.04
CA ARG A 29 -7.49 1.30 -16.94
C ARG A 29 -7.54 2.38 -18.01
N GLU A 30 -6.88 3.52 -17.79
CA GLU A 30 -6.68 4.53 -18.82
C GLU A 30 -5.71 4.03 -19.91
N ILE A 31 -4.76 3.15 -19.55
CA ILE A 31 -3.81 2.52 -20.47
C ILE A 31 -4.42 1.27 -21.12
N ASN A 32 -4.99 0.36 -20.33
CA ASN A 32 -5.66 -0.86 -20.77
C ASN A 32 -7.01 -1.03 -20.04
N PRO A 33 -8.16 -0.80 -20.71
CA PRO A 33 -9.48 -0.86 -20.10
C PRO A 33 -9.88 -2.22 -19.51
N THR A 34 -9.21 -3.32 -19.87
CA THR A 34 -9.53 -4.67 -19.38
C THR A 34 -8.88 -5.00 -18.04
N ILE A 35 -7.99 -4.14 -17.53
CA ILE A 35 -7.29 -4.36 -16.27
C ILE A 35 -8.27 -4.50 -15.10
N THR A 36 -8.09 -5.56 -14.35
CA THR A 36 -8.79 -5.85 -13.10
C THR A 36 -7.96 -5.43 -11.89
N PRO A 37 -8.56 -5.33 -10.70
CA PRO A 37 -7.79 -5.10 -9.47
C PRO A 37 -6.71 -6.15 -9.20
N ASP A 38 -6.97 -7.41 -9.58
CA ASP A 38 -6.01 -8.52 -9.36
C ASP A 38 -4.81 -8.42 -10.31
N ASP A 39 -5.01 -7.91 -11.52
CA ASP A 39 -3.95 -7.68 -12.51
C ASP A 39 -2.94 -6.63 -12.05
N VAL A 40 -3.40 -5.62 -11.29
CA VAL A 40 -2.53 -4.59 -10.71
C VAL A 40 -1.56 -5.17 -9.67
N LEU A 41 -1.87 -6.34 -9.09
CA LEU A 41 -0.96 -7.04 -8.19
C LEU A 41 0.17 -7.78 -8.95
N ASN A 42 0.01 -7.98 -10.26
CA ASN A 42 0.96 -8.68 -11.13
C ASN A 42 1.19 -7.90 -12.44
N PRO A 43 1.70 -6.67 -12.39
CA PRO A 43 1.81 -5.80 -13.58
C PRO A 43 2.82 -6.30 -14.63
N HIS A 44 3.63 -7.31 -14.31
CA HIS A 44 4.57 -7.92 -15.25
C HIS A 44 3.88 -8.63 -16.42
N ASP A 45 2.61 -9.02 -16.26
CA ASP A 45 1.82 -9.65 -17.33
C ASP A 45 1.29 -8.64 -18.36
N PHE A 46 1.46 -7.33 -18.09
CA PHE A 46 0.96 -6.23 -18.92
C PHE A 46 2.11 -5.28 -19.31
N PRO A 47 2.85 -5.59 -20.39
CA PRO A 47 4.01 -4.81 -20.83
C PRO A 47 3.71 -3.32 -21.04
N GLU A 48 2.48 -2.98 -21.45
CA GLU A 48 2.00 -1.62 -21.64
C GLU A 48 1.96 -0.80 -20.35
N LEU A 49 1.77 -1.43 -19.19
CA LEU A 49 1.82 -0.73 -17.89
C LEU A 49 3.27 -0.42 -17.50
N ASN A 50 4.19 -1.36 -17.73
CA ASN A 50 5.60 -1.21 -17.36
C ASN A 50 6.32 -0.07 -18.10
N VAL A 51 5.85 0.32 -19.29
CA VAL A 51 6.44 1.43 -20.05
C VAL A 51 5.82 2.79 -19.69
N ASP A 52 4.72 2.83 -18.96
CA ASP A 52 4.05 4.08 -18.61
C ASP A 52 4.66 4.71 -17.34
N ALA A 53 5.19 5.92 -17.48
CA ALA A 53 5.88 6.60 -16.39
C ALA A 53 4.95 7.01 -15.25
N GLN A 54 3.70 7.34 -15.55
CA GLN A 54 2.72 7.77 -14.55
C GLN A 54 2.26 6.56 -13.72
N TYR A 55 1.95 5.44 -14.38
CA TYR A 55 1.62 4.19 -13.72
C TYR A 55 2.74 3.76 -12.76
N ASN A 56 3.98 3.68 -13.24
CA ASN A 56 5.13 3.26 -12.44
C ASN A 56 5.37 4.15 -11.21
N PHE A 57 5.19 5.46 -11.36
CA PHE A 57 5.34 6.40 -10.23
C PHE A 57 4.29 6.13 -9.14
N GLU A 58 3.03 5.94 -9.54
CA GLU A 58 1.92 5.73 -8.61
C GLU A 58 1.95 4.34 -7.96
N ASP A 59 2.39 3.31 -8.70
CA ASP A 59 2.63 1.97 -8.17
C ASP A 59 3.80 1.95 -7.17
N GLY A 60 4.86 2.72 -7.45
CA GLY A 60 5.95 2.93 -6.51
C GLY A 60 5.50 3.57 -5.20
N ILE A 61 4.58 4.53 -5.24
CA ILE A 61 3.96 5.12 -4.04
C ILE A 61 3.16 4.08 -3.26
N LEU A 62 2.37 3.24 -3.95
CA LEU A 62 1.62 2.16 -3.32
C LEU A 62 2.55 1.20 -2.56
N SER A 63 3.62 0.76 -3.24
CA SER A 63 4.67 -0.07 -2.65
C SER A 63 5.31 0.60 -1.42
N GLY A 64 5.55 1.92 -1.49
CA GLY A 64 6.06 2.71 -0.37
C GLY A 64 5.12 2.72 0.84
N TYR A 65 3.81 2.88 0.64
CA TYR A 65 2.83 2.85 1.73
C TYR A 65 2.75 1.48 2.40
N ILE A 66 2.76 0.41 1.62
CA ILE A 66 2.76 -0.97 2.14
C ILE A 66 4.04 -1.21 2.97
N GLY A 67 5.20 -0.83 2.44
CA GLY A 67 6.47 -0.93 3.16
C GLY A 67 6.48 -0.13 4.47
N ALA A 68 5.98 1.10 4.44
CA ALA A 68 5.88 1.95 5.63
C ALA A 68 4.95 1.35 6.69
N GLN A 69 3.79 0.80 6.29
CA GLN A 69 2.87 0.13 7.22
C GLN A 69 3.55 -1.06 7.92
N MET A 70 4.28 -1.89 7.16
CA MET A 70 5.02 -3.02 7.74
C MET A 70 6.10 -2.57 8.72
N ALA A 71 6.87 -1.54 8.36
CA ALA A 71 7.91 -0.99 9.23
C ALA A 71 7.33 -0.45 10.56
N VAL A 72 6.22 0.30 10.49
CA VAL A 72 5.55 0.83 11.69
C VAL A 72 4.98 -0.31 12.55
N ARG A 73 4.39 -1.34 11.95
CA ARG A 73 3.91 -2.53 12.69
C ARG A 73 5.04 -3.22 13.44
N ALA A 74 6.19 -3.40 12.79
CA ALA A 74 7.36 -4.01 13.39
C ALA A 74 7.89 -3.18 14.57
N GLU A 75 8.01 -1.86 14.41
CA GLU A 75 8.45 -0.95 15.46
C GLU A 75 7.51 -0.98 16.68
N LEU A 76 6.19 -0.93 16.45
CA LEU A 76 5.20 -1.02 17.53
C LEU A 76 5.23 -2.38 18.25
N ALA A 77 5.55 -3.47 17.55
CA ALA A 77 5.73 -4.78 18.18
C ALA A 77 6.99 -4.80 19.05
N ALA A 78 8.12 -4.29 18.55
CA ALA A 78 9.36 -4.20 19.32
C ALA A 78 9.21 -3.37 20.61
N LEU A 79 8.53 -2.22 20.53
CA LEU A 79 8.27 -1.38 21.70
C LEU A 79 7.34 -2.03 22.73
N ALA A 80 6.37 -2.83 22.29
CA ALA A 80 5.50 -3.57 23.20
C ALA A 80 6.28 -4.62 24.01
N HIS A 81 7.21 -5.34 23.35
CA HIS A 81 8.07 -6.32 24.03
C HIS A 81 9.08 -5.66 24.97
N ALA A 82 9.67 -4.52 24.59
CA ALA A 82 10.62 -3.80 25.44
C ALA A 82 9.99 -3.23 26.74
N GLY A 83 8.67 -3.05 26.78
CA GLY A 83 7.92 -2.61 27.95
C GLY A 83 7.53 -3.72 28.92
N GLU A 84 7.70 -4.99 28.56
CA GLU A 84 7.38 -6.16 29.40
C GLU A 84 8.58 -6.66 30.23
N ASP A 85 9.80 -6.19 29.92
CA ASP A 85 11.06 -6.59 30.57
C ASP A 85 11.45 -5.74 31.82
N VAL A 86 10.51 -4.96 32.39
CA VAL A 86 10.73 -4.10 33.59
C VAL A 86 9.86 -4.49 34.77
#